data_AF-A0A9E3IZK9-F1
#
_entry.id   AF-A0A9E3IZK9-F1
#
_cell.length_a   1.000
_cell.length_b   1.000
_cell.length_c   1.000
_cell.angle_alpha   90.00
_cell.angle_beta   90.00
_cell.angle_gamma   90.00
#
_symmetry.space_group_name_H-M   'P 1'
#
loop_
_entity.id
_entity.type
_entity.pdbx_description
1 polymer ?
#
loop_
_entity_poly.entity_id
_entity_poly.type
_entity_poly.pdbx_seq_one_letter_code
_entity_poly.pdbx_strand_id
1 'polypeptide(L)'
;MTYANLWLRLNLDLMQLSAEASGVVALRMMKLAAGGAAATAEAERIVAEKVAAAAEVQVQAWSSAVAGAAHLAPGRAVAHVRRKVRANRRRLTR
;
A
#
# COMPACT_ATOMS: atom_id res chain seq x y z
N MET A 1 1.38 -6.25 -29.37
CA MET A 1 2.30 -5.96 -28.24
C MET A 1 2.57 -7.27 -27.51
N THR A 2 3.81 -7.77 -27.56
CA THR A 2 4.18 -9.12 -27.12
C THR A 2 4.12 -9.26 -25.59
N TYR A 3 3.45 -10.30 -25.08
CA TYR A 3 3.25 -10.56 -23.65
C TYR A 3 4.53 -10.51 -22.80
N ALA A 4 5.69 -10.82 -23.37
CA ALA A 4 7.00 -10.72 -22.71
C ALA A 4 7.32 -9.29 -22.20
N ASN A 5 6.98 -8.26 -22.99
CA ASN A 5 7.20 -6.86 -22.60
C ASN A 5 6.26 -6.41 -21.47
N LEU A 6 5.07 -7.02 -21.37
CA LEU A 6 4.11 -6.74 -20.29
C LEU A 6 4.59 -7.33 -18.96
N TRP A 7 5.06 -8.58 -18.97
CA TRP A 7 5.59 -9.25 -17.78
C TRP A 7 6.84 -8.57 -17.25
N LEU A 8 7.77 -8.17 -18.11
CA LEU A 8 8.97 -7.44 -17.68
C LEU A 8 8.61 -6.11 -17.02
N ARG A 9 7.69 -5.34 -17.61
CA ARG A 9 7.21 -4.06 -17.03
C ARG A 9 6.50 -4.27 -15.70
N LEU A 10 5.64 -5.27 -15.58
CA LEU A 10 4.98 -5.61 -14.31
C LEU A 10 5.99 -5.96 -13.22
N ASN A 11 7.01 -6.77 -13.54
CA ASN A 11 8.05 -7.12 -12.58
C ASN A 11 8.84 -5.89 -12.12
N LEU A 12 9.26 -5.02 -13.04
CA LEU A 12 9.95 -3.78 -12.69
C LEU A 12 9.09 -2.85 -11.82
N ASP A 13 7.80 -2.71 -12.14
CA ASP A 13 6.83 -1.95 -11.35
C ASP A 13 6.67 -2.51 -9.94
N LEU A 14 6.63 -3.84 -9.80
CA LEU A 14 6.55 -4.53 -8.51
C LEU A 14 7.85 -4.39 -7.71
N MET A 15 9.01 -4.47 -8.35
CA MET A 15 10.30 -4.24 -7.70
C MET A 15 10.42 -2.81 -7.18
N GLN A 16 10.04 -1.81 -7.98
CA GLN A 16 9.99 -0.42 -7.53
C GLN A 16 9.03 -0.23 -6.37
N LEU A 17 7.83 -0.81 -6.45
CA LEU A 17 6.85 -0.76 -5.36
C LEU A 17 7.39 -1.41 -4.08
N SER A 18 8.08 -2.54 -4.19
CA SER A 18 8.69 -3.24 -3.05
C SER A 18 9.78 -2.40 -2.37
N ALA A 19 10.64 -1.74 -3.17
CA ALA A 19 11.65 -0.83 -2.64
C ALA A 19 11.03 0.41 -1.97
N GLU A 20 10.00 1.01 -2.58
CA GLU A 20 9.24 2.12 -1.98
C GLU A 20 8.59 1.72 -0.65
N ALA A 21 7.96 0.55 -0.60
CA ALA A 21 7.31 0.05 0.60
C ALA A 21 8.32 -0.22 1.72
N SER A 22 9.46 -0.84 1.39
CA SER A 22 10.54 -1.12 2.35
C SER A 22 11.12 0.17 2.94
N GLY A 23 11.30 1.20 2.12
CA GLY A 23 11.75 2.52 2.60
C GLY A 23 10.74 3.18 3.55
N VAL A 24 9.43 3.09 3.26
CA VAL A 24 8.37 3.59 4.16
C VAL A 24 8.40 2.86 5.51
N VAL A 25 8.55 1.53 5.49
CA VAL A 25 8.65 0.73 6.72
C VAL A 25 9.87 1.15 7.54
N ALA A 26 11.03 1.29 6.90
CA ALA A 26 12.25 1.73 7.58
C ALA A 26 12.09 3.11 8.24
N LEU A 27 11.54 4.10 7.52
CA LEU A 27 11.28 5.45 8.06
C LEU A 27 10.34 5.43 9.26
N ARG A 28 9.28 4.60 9.21
CA ARG A 28 8.35 4.43 10.34
C ARG A 28 9.02 3.77 11.54
N MET A 29 9.84 2.75 11.31
CA MET A 29 10.59 2.09 12.37
C MET A 29 11.58 3.05 13.04
N MET A 30 12.29 3.89 12.27
CA MET A 30 13.15 4.92 12.85
C MET A 30 12.36 5.92 13.70
N LYS A 31 11.18 6.36 13.23
CA LYS A 31 10.33 7.28 13.98
C LYS A 31 9.75 6.66 15.25
N LEU A 32 9.40 5.38 15.23
CA LEU A 32 8.96 4.65 16.42
C LEU A 32 10.11 4.43 17.40
N ALA A 33 11.29 4.08 16.91
CA ALA A 33 12.50 3.86 17.72
C ALA A 33 12.98 5.15 18.41
N ALA A 34 12.75 6.32 17.80
CA ALA A 34 13.03 7.62 18.41
C ALA A 34 12.19 7.90 19.67
N GLY A 35 11.05 7.22 19.85
CA GLY A 35 10.19 7.36 21.03
C GLY A 35 9.48 8.72 21.16
N GLY A 36 8.93 8.97 22.34
CA GLY A 36 8.23 10.22 22.67
C GLY A 36 6.88 10.42 21.97
N ALA A 37 6.34 11.63 22.05
CA ALA A 37 5.00 11.96 21.53
C ALA A 37 4.87 11.73 20.01
N ALA A 38 5.95 11.96 19.25
CA ALA A 38 5.97 11.75 17.81
C ALA A 38 5.88 10.26 17.41
N ALA A 39 6.44 9.36 18.22
CA ALA A 39 6.32 7.91 18.03
C ALA A 39 4.90 7.44 18.34
N THR A 40 4.28 7.90 19.43
CA THR A 40 2.89 7.57 19.78
C THR A 40 1.91 8.00 18.68
N ALA A 41 2.05 9.24 18.20
CA ALA A 41 1.23 9.74 17.10
C ALA A 41 1.43 8.96 15.78
N GLU A 42 2.63 8.43 15.53
CA GLU A 42 2.87 7.56 14.38
C GLU A 42 2.24 6.17 14.58
N ALA A 43 2.30 5.61 15.80
CA ALA A 43 1.68 4.33 16.13
C ALA A 43 0.16 4.37 15.96
N GLU A 44 -0.51 5.38 16.52
CA GLU A 44 -1.95 5.58 16.34
C GLU A 44 -2.33 5.71 14.86
N ARG A 45 -1.52 6.44 14.09
CA ARG A 45 -1.74 6.60 12.66
C ARG A 45 -1.55 5.29 11.89
N ILE A 46 -0.57 4.47 12.26
CA ILE A 46 -0.39 3.14 11.67
C ILE A 46 -1.64 2.29 11.89
N VAL A 47 -2.21 2.30 13.11
CA VAL A 47 -3.42 1.55 13.44
C VAL A 47 -4.60 2.06 12.62
N ALA A 48 -4.84 3.37 12.60
CA ALA A 48 -5.91 3.98 11.82
C ALA A 48 -5.80 3.64 10.32
N GLU A 49 -4.59 3.71 9.75
CA GLU A 49 -4.34 3.34 8.36
C GLU A 49 -4.63 1.86 8.09
N LYS A 50 -4.25 0.94 8.99
CA LYS A 50 -4.52 -0.50 8.85
C LYS A 50 -6.01 -0.82 8.94
N VAL A 51 -6.73 -0.20 9.88
CA VAL A 51 -8.18 -0.36 10.02
C VAL A 51 -8.91 0.15 8.77
N ALA A 52 -8.55 1.34 8.30
CA ALA A 52 -9.13 1.90 7.07
C ALA A 52 -8.85 1.00 5.86
N ALA A 53 -7.61 0.52 5.70
CA ALA A 53 -7.25 -0.37 4.60
C ALA A 53 -8.03 -1.71 4.67
N ALA A 54 -8.24 -2.28 5.86
CA ALA A 54 -9.03 -3.49 6.02
C ALA A 54 -10.49 -3.28 5.61
N ALA A 55 -11.11 -2.17 6.03
CA ALA A 55 -12.46 -1.80 5.63
C ALA A 55 -12.56 -1.56 4.11
N GLU A 56 -11.61 -0.83 3.53
CA GLU A 56 -11.55 -0.57 2.08
C GLU A 56 -11.43 -1.88 1.28
N VAL A 57 -10.62 -2.82 1.72
CA VAL A 57 -10.48 -4.15 1.08
C VAL A 57 -11.77 -4.95 1.18
N GLN A 58 -12.44 -4.95 2.33
CA GLN A 58 -13.73 -5.63 2.48
C GLN A 58 -14.79 -5.02 1.55
N VAL A 59 -14.95 -3.70 1.54
CA VAL A 59 -15.87 -3.02 0.62
C VAL A 59 -15.54 -3.33 -0.84
N GLN A 60 -14.25 -3.35 -1.21
CA GLN A 60 -13.83 -3.71 -2.58
C GLN A 60 -14.13 -5.18 -2.93
N ALA A 61 -13.93 -6.10 -1.99
CA ALA A 61 -14.23 -7.52 -2.19
C ALA A 61 -15.74 -7.75 -2.36
N TRP A 62 -16.54 -7.18 -1.45
CA TRP A 62 -18.00 -7.26 -1.50
C TRP A 62 -18.58 -6.64 -2.78
N SER A 63 -18.17 -5.41 -3.12
CA SER A 63 -18.63 -4.73 -4.34
C SER A 63 -18.25 -5.50 -5.61
N SER A 64 -17.05 -6.08 -5.66
CA SER A 64 -16.61 -6.89 -6.81
C SER A 64 -17.36 -8.21 -6.90
N ALA A 65 -17.73 -8.82 -5.77
CA ALA A 65 -18.55 -10.03 -5.73
C ALA A 65 -19.99 -9.76 -6.21
N VAL A 66 -20.63 -8.72 -5.69
CA VAL A 66 -21.99 -8.33 -6.07
C VAL A 66 -22.07 -7.94 -7.56
N ALA A 67 -21.03 -7.29 -8.09
CA ALA A 67 -20.99 -6.87 -9.49
C ALA A 67 -20.55 -7.98 -10.48
N GLY A 68 -20.33 -9.22 -10.02
CA GLY A 68 -19.82 -10.31 -10.88
C GLY A 68 -18.41 -10.07 -11.45
N ALA A 69 -17.69 -9.08 -10.91
CA ALA A 69 -16.40 -8.60 -11.41
C ALA A 69 -15.22 -9.08 -10.55
N ALA A 70 -15.38 -10.22 -9.88
CA ALA A 70 -14.38 -10.78 -8.95
C ALA A 70 -13.00 -10.98 -9.62
N HIS A 71 -12.96 -11.26 -10.92
CA HIS A 71 -11.72 -11.40 -11.69
C HIS A 71 -10.88 -10.12 -11.77
N LEU A 72 -11.46 -8.93 -11.53
CA LEU A 72 -10.74 -7.64 -11.48
C LEU A 72 -10.19 -7.31 -10.09
N ALA A 73 -10.56 -8.09 -9.06
CA ALA A 73 -10.14 -7.85 -7.68
C ALA A 73 -8.61 -7.81 -7.48
N PRO A 74 -7.80 -8.70 -8.11
CA PRO A 74 -6.35 -8.66 -7.95
C PRO A 74 -5.72 -7.35 -8.44
N GLY A 75 -6.13 -6.86 -9.61
CA GLY A 75 -5.62 -5.60 -10.17
C GLY A 75 -6.01 -4.38 -9.33
N ARG A 76 -7.24 -4.37 -8.79
CA ARG A 76 -7.72 -3.30 -7.90
C ARG A 76 -6.96 -3.29 -6.57
N ALA A 77 -6.68 -4.46 -6.00
CA ALA A 77 -5.90 -4.59 -4.77
C ALA A 77 -4.48 -4.04 -4.94
N VAL A 78 -3.79 -4.40 -6.04
CA VAL A 78 -2.44 -3.88 -6.33
C VAL A 78 -2.45 -2.36 -6.49
N ALA A 79 -3.41 -1.82 -7.26
CA ALA A 79 -3.56 -0.38 -7.44
C ALA A 79 -3.83 0.35 -6.11
N HIS A 80 -4.62 -0.27 -5.23
CA HIS A 80 -4.93 0.25 -3.90
C HIS A 80 -3.66 0.36 -3.04
N VAL A 81 -2.87 -0.72 -2.94
CA VAL A 81 -1.61 -0.75 -2.17
C VAL A 81 -0.63 0.31 -2.70
N ARG A 82 -0.46 0.41 -4.03
CA ARG A 82 0.43 1.43 -4.64
C ARG A 82 0.08 2.85 -4.22
N ARG A 83 -1.22 3.20 -4.16
CA ARG A 83 -1.65 4.54 -3.75
C ARG A 83 -1.29 4.83 -2.29
N LYS A 84 -1.52 3.89 -1.38
CA LYS A 84 -1.21 4.05 0.05
C LYS A 84 0.31 4.17 0.29
N VAL A 85 1.12 3.35 -0.38
CA VAL A 85 2.59 3.43 -0.28
C VAL A 85 3.12 4.79 -0.73
N ARG A 86 2.65 5.30 -1.88
CA ARG A 86 3.06 6.62 -2.39
C ARG A 86 2.66 7.77 -1.46
N ALA A 87 1.45 7.72 -0.90
CA ALA A 87 1.00 8.72 0.08
C ALA A 87 1.89 8.72 1.33
N ASN A 88 2.24 7.53 1.83
CA ASN A 88 3.11 7.36 2.99
C ASN A 88 4.53 7.86 2.75
N ARG A 89 5.12 7.52 1.59
CA ARG A 89 6.45 8.02 1.21
C ARG A 89 6.48 9.55 1.19
N ARG A 90 5.54 10.18 0.50
CA ARG A 90 5.45 11.66 0.42
C ARG A 90 5.33 12.34 1.77
N ARG A 91 4.64 11.72 2.73
CA ARG A 91 4.50 12.28 4.08
C ARG A 91 5.78 12.15 4.89
N LEU A 92 6.45 11.01 4.80
CA LEU A 92 7.64 10.73 5.60
C LEU A 92 8.91 11.43 5.07
N THR A 93 8.89 11.86 3.81
CA THR A 93 9.98 12.65 3.20
C THR A 93 9.74 14.16 3.26
N ARG A 94 8.67 14.62 3.90
CA ARG A 94 8.45 16.03 4.28
C ARG A 94 8.86 16.21 5.72
#